data_AF-A0A2M6ZQE5-F1
#
_entry.id   AF-A0A2M6ZQE5-F1
#
_cell.length_a   1.000
_cell.length_b   1.000
_cell.length_c   1.000
_cell.angle_alpha   90.00
_cell.angle_beta   90.00
_cell.angle_gamma   90.00
#
_symmetry.space_group_name_H-M   'P 1'
#
loop_
_entity.id
_entity.type
_entity.pdbx_description
1 polymer ?
#
loop_
_entity_poly.entity_id
_entity_poly.type
_entity_poly.pdbx_seq_one_letter_code
_entity_poly.pdbx_strand_id
1 'polypeptide(L)' 'MDKCRHHPDRDACVVCQKMEVAYCQECLDACRACTDPCLYCKFRQSCVIWELCRKEARKRCKEKA' A
#
# COMPACT_ATOMS: atom_id res chain seq x y z
N MET A 1 -5.37 -9.59 15.66
CA MET A 1 -4.79 -8.54 14.81
C MET A 1 -4.41 -9.15 13.47
N ASP A 2 -4.70 -8.46 12.37
CA ASP A 2 -4.15 -8.82 11.07
C ASP A 2 -2.64 -8.63 11.05
N LYS A 3 -1.92 -9.57 10.44
CA LYS A 3 -0.47 -9.51 10.29
C LYS A 3 -0.10 -8.95 8.94
N CYS A 4 1.05 -8.28 8.87
CA CYS A 4 1.54 -7.77 7.61
C CYS A 4 1.78 -8.92 6.63
N ARG A 5 1.25 -8.80 5.40
CA ARG A 5 1.48 -9.79 4.34
C ARG A 5 2.96 -10.05 4.03
N HIS A 6 3.80 -9.02 4.16
CA HIS A 6 5.24 -9.13 3.93
C HIS A 6 6.03 -9.48 5.18
N HIS A 7 5.49 -9.21 6.37
CA HIS A 7 6.16 -9.43 7.65
C HIS A 7 5.20 -10.16 8.60
N PRO A 8 5.19 -11.50 8.60
CA PRO A 8 4.29 -12.28 9.47
C PRO A 8 4.60 -12.12 10.96
N ASP A 9 5.77 -11.56 11.29
CA ASP A 9 6.18 -11.24 12.65
C ASP A 9 5.59 -9.92 13.16
N ARG A 10 5.08 -9.06 12.27
CA ARG A 10 4.62 -7.71 12.61
C ARG A 10 3.12 -7.55 12.44
N ASP A 11 2.51 -6.83 13.37
CA ASP A 11 1.13 -6.39 13.26
C ASP A 11 0.94 -5.38 12.12
N ALA A 12 -0.18 -5.53 11.43
CA ALA A 12 -0.58 -4.58 10.43
C ALA A 12 -1.13 -3.30 11.06
N CYS A 13 -0.68 -2.17 10.55
CA CYS A 13 -1.17 -0.85 10.93
C CYS A 13 -2.20 -0.32 9.92
N VAL A 14 -2.15 -0.81 8.68
CA VAL A 14 -3.04 -0.37 7.60
C VAL A 14 -3.53 -1.56 6.78
N VAL A 15 -4.76 -1.47 6.28
CA VAL A 15 -5.35 -2.49 5.39
C VAL A 15 -5.64 -1.85 4.03
N CYS A 16 -5.17 -2.49 2.97
CA CYS A 16 -5.53 -2.14 1.61
C CYS A 16 -6.95 -2.63 1.31
N GLN A 17 -7.91 -1.71 1.26
CA GLN A 17 -9.33 -2.02 0.96
C GLN A 17 -9.58 -2.61 -0.44
N LYS A 18 -8.63 -2.46 -1.39
CA LYS A 18 -8.77 -3.03 -2.74
C LYS A 18 -8.58 -4.54 -2.76
N MET A 19 -7.60 -5.02 -2.01
CA MET A 19 -7.15 -6.42 -2.01
C MET A 19 -7.46 -7.11 -0.67
N GLU A 20 -7.97 -6.36 0.31
CA GLU A 20 -8.22 -6.81 1.68
C GLU A 20 -6.96 -7.39 2.33
N VAL A 21 -5.83 -6.72 2.11
CA VAL A 21 -4.51 -7.14 2.60
C VAL A 21 -3.99 -6.14 3.62
N ALA A 22 -3.48 -6.65 4.74
CA ALA A 22 -2.91 -5.85 5.80
C ALA A 22 -1.39 -5.67 5.68
N TYR A 23 -0.89 -4.50 6.07
CA TYR A 23 0.52 -4.11 5.99
C TYR A 23 0.99 -3.43 7.27
N CYS A 24 2.25 -3.67 7.65
CA CYS A 24 2.89 -3.02 8.80
C CYS A 24 3.33 -1.58 8.46
N GLN A 25 3.67 -0.82 9.51
CA GLN A 25 4.15 0.55 9.39
C GLN A 25 5.38 0.66 8.47
N GLU A 26 6.33 -0.28 8.52
CA GLU A 26 7.52 -0.25 7.64
C GLU A 26 7.17 -0.42 6.16
N CYS A 27 6.20 -1.28 5.83
CA CYS A 27 5.71 -1.41 4.45
C CYS A 27 5.00 -0.13 4.00
N LEU A 28 4.31 0.55 4.90
CA LEU A 28 3.66 1.83 4.63
C LEU A 28 4.71 2.93 4.40
N ASP A 29 5.70 3.02 5.26
CA ASP A 29 6.79 4.01 5.22
C ASP A 29 7.68 3.84 3.97
N ALA A 30 8.03 2.59 3.65
CA ALA A 30 8.76 2.24 2.42
C ALA A 30 7.89 2.33 1.15
N CYS A 31 6.64 2.80 1.25
CA CYS A 31 5.70 2.89 0.14
C CYS A 31 5.52 1.59 -0.67
N ARG A 32 5.58 0.46 0.04
CA ARG A 32 5.37 -0.90 -0.47
C ARG A 32 4.01 -1.50 -0.09
N ALA A 33 3.22 -0.83 0.74
CA ALA A 33 1.89 -1.27 1.13
C ALA A 33 0.83 -1.22 0.00
N CYS A 34 1.13 -0.59 -1.14
CA CYS A 34 0.25 -0.62 -2.31
C CYS A 34 0.70 -1.72 -3.29
N THR A 35 -0.12 -2.76 -3.46
CA THR A 35 0.16 -3.91 -4.34
C THR A 35 0.22 -3.51 -5.81
N ASP A 36 -0.75 -2.71 -6.25
CA ASP A 36 -0.80 -2.21 -7.62
C ASP A 36 -1.16 -0.71 -7.64
N PRO A 37 -0.14 0.17 -7.65
CA PRO A 37 -0.35 1.61 -7.73
C PRO A 37 -0.74 2.11 -9.13
N CYS A 38 -0.60 1.28 -10.17
CA CYS A 38 -0.88 1.69 -11.55
C CYS A 38 -2.32 1.53 -11.94
N LEU A 39 -2.91 0.41 -11.55
CA LEU A 39 -4.31 0.12 -11.77
C LEU A 39 -5.19 1.10 -10.98
N TYR A 40 -6.30 1.47 -11.60
CA TYR A 40 -7.32 2.29 -10.97
C TYR A 40 -7.81 1.61 -9.68
N CYS A 41 -7.96 2.40 -8.62
CA CYS A 41 -8.48 1.95 -7.34
C CYS A 41 -9.53 2.93 -6.85
N LYS A 42 -10.77 2.43 -6.69
CA LYS A 42 -11.93 3.24 -6.26
C LYS A 42 -11.76 3.87 -4.88
N PHE A 43 -10.96 3.25 -4.01
CA PHE A 43 -10.71 3.73 -2.66
C PHE A 43 -9.60 4.77 -2.56
N ARG A 44 -8.97 5.19 -3.68
CA ARG A 44 -7.82 6.13 -3.67
C ARG A 44 -8.07 7.42 -2.89
N GLN A 45 -9.30 7.94 -2.91
CA GLN A 45 -9.63 9.17 -2.19
C GLN A 45 -9.66 9.01 -0.67
N SER A 46 -9.90 7.80 -0.17
CA SER A 46 -9.95 7.47 1.26
C SER A 46 -8.81 6.54 1.70
N CYS A 47 -7.83 6.29 0.82
CA CYS A 47 -6.76 5.33 1.07
C CYS A 47 -5.53 6.05 1.64
N VAL A 48 -5.27 5.83 2.93
CA VAL A 48 -4.07 6.35 3.63
C VAL A 48 -2.78 5.98 2.91
N ILE A 49 -2.68 4.74 2.43
CA ILE A 49 -1.50 4.27 1.68
C ILE A 49 -1.26 5.15 0.45
N TRP A 50 -2.33 5.48 -0.29
CA TRP A 50 -2.22 6.32 -1.47
C TRP A 50 -1.92 7.77 -1.10
N GLU A 51 -2.55 8.32 -0.07
CA GLU A 51 -2.31 9.69 0.38
C GLU A 51 -0.83 9.92 0.72
N LEU A 52 -0.23 8.98 1.48
CA LEU A 52 1.17 9.02 1.87
C LEU A 52 2.11 8.74 0.69
N CYS A 53 1.79 7.75 -0.15
CA CYS A 53 2.72 7.21 -1.14
C CYS A 53 2.42 7.58 -2.61
N ARG A 54 1.44 8.43 -2.91
CA ARG A 54 1.04 8.80 -4.28
C ARG A 54 2.20 9.28 -5.17
N LYS A 55 3.21 9.93 -4.59
CA LYS A 55 4.39 10.43 -5.34
C LYS A 55 5.25 9.26 -5.84
N GLU A 56 5.63 8.36 -4.94
CA GLU A 56 6.44 7.18 -5.25
C GLU A 56 5.67 6.16 -6.09
N ALA A 57 4.37 5.97 -5.79
CA ALA A 57 3.45 5.16 -6.59
C ALA A 57 3.43 5.60 -8.07
N ARG A 58 3.38 6.92 -8.33
CA ARG A 58 3.44 7.47 -9.70
C ARG A 58 4.79 7.24 -10.37
N LYS A 59 5.91 7.31 -9.65
CA LYS A 59 7.25 7.01 -10.20
C LYS A 59 7.37 5.54 -10.60
N ARG A 60 7.01 4.64 -9.69
CA ARG A 60 7.01 3.17 -9.92
C ARG A 60 6.15 2.75 -11.12
N CYS A 61 5.11 3.52 -11.41
CA CYS A 61 4.29 3.35 -12.61
C CYS A 61 4.96 3.80 -13.90
N LYS A 62 5.71 4.91 -13.85
CA LYS A 62 6.44 5.43 -15.01
C LYS A 62 7.66 4.58 -15.34
N GLU A 63 8.33 4.01 -14.35
CA GLU A 63 9.50 3.13 -14.56
C GLU A 63 9.13 1.75 -15.12
N LYS A 64 7.86 1.35 -15.07
CA LYS A 64 7.38 0.09 -15.64
C LYS A 64 6.86 0.22 -17.09
N ALA A 65 6.90 1.41 -17.67
CA ALA A 65 6.51 1.68 -19.07
C ALA A 65 7.75 1.69 -19.97
#